data_AF-A0A7V1END7-F1
#
_entry.id   AF-A0A7V1END7-F1
#
_cell.length_a   1.000
_cell.length_b   1.000
_cell.length_c   1.000
_cell.angle_alpha   90.00
_cell.angle_beta   90.00
_cell.angle_gamma   90.00
#
_symmetry.space_group_name_H-M   'P 1'
#
loop_
_entity.id
_entity.type
_entity.pdbx_description
1 polymer ?
#
loop_
_entity_poly.entity_id
_entity_poly.type
_entity_poly.pdbx_seq_one_letter_code
_entity_poly.pdbx_strand_id
1 'polypeptide(L)'
;MLFAALANTQGGHVIFGIKDNKEFQGYELTNEEFKIFEQSLVNIAHDKLSPPINLKEIQKISCEEGDVLLINIPIRKMGNPCSVDGILHMRHGSHNQPVIDSTIRKRLYDENETLIDEKDKVISTNNLEDIEIDPLWINNNPTPYYHTKSTGRANCFVFGSSQGFFDGSYYTHSNQLFDIKCDELGKILKSFYSTFGPPNIFNTPGFNIHQGDNAWFGFGPINFIKALKEQKVRYKAAGIQRSHHREIAGYIDDRYDLIFYVGSQPNVGKSVSSDYLEIGFVFPSMPFDNRKILEFYDNAGLEGPEFIPFDKDYLKPKYKDLVSSEIKLEKIGEVVHESGIGHDTWISKVLCKNPLYRRNSDSSISQHEEIIINLGQHHLINDDVHYTLIEFCETPIPYQNFNFSVLNYQAEYVENL
;
A
#
# COMPACT_ATOMS: atom_id res chain seq x y z
N MET A 1 2.41 -14.37 18.78
CA MET A 1 2.37 -12.90 18.90
C MET A 1 3.39 -12.24 17.98
N LEU A 2 4.70 -12.44 18.16
CA LEU A 2 5.73 -11.83 17.29
C LEU A 2 5.51 -12.09 15.79
N PHE A 3 5.24 -13.35 15.40
CA PHE A 3 5.01 -13.69 13.99
C PHE A 3 3.78 -12.98 13.42
N ALA A 4 2.70 -12.86 14.21
CA ALA A 4 1.54 -12.08 13.83
C ALA A 4 1.88 -10.60 13.66
N ALA A 5 2.59 -10.00 14.63
CA ALA A 5 3.00 -8.61 14.60
C ALA A 5 3.83 -8.24 13.36
N LEU A 6 4.78 -9.10 12.99
CA LEU A 6 5.57 -8.93 11.76
C LEU A 6 4.71 -9.12 10.52
N ALA A 7 3.91 -10.18 10.45
CA ALA A 7 3.05 -10.44 9.30
C ALA A 7 1.96 -9.37 9.07
N ASN A 8 1.50 -8.70 10.13
CA ASN A 8 0.53 -7.60 10.10
C ASN A 8 1.16 -6.23 9.74
N THR A 9 2.48 -6.16 9.59
CA THR A 9 3.19 -4.92 9.22
C THR A 9 3.81 -5.09 7.83
N GLN A 10 5.13 -5.23 7.72
CA GLN A 10 5.83 -5.49 6.45
C GLN A 10 6.57 -6.85 6.44
N GLY A 11 6.11 -7.81 7.24
CA GLY A 11 6.84 -9.06 7.43
C GLY A 11 8.14 -8.79 8.17
N GLY A 12 9.15 -9.62 7.94
CA GLY A 12 10.51 -9.38 8.42
C GLY A 12 11.19 -10.65 8.88
N HIS A 13 12.35 -10.48 9.51
CA HIS A 13 13.18 -11.58 9.97
C HIS A 13 13.11 -11.73 11.48
N VAL A 14 12.99 -12.96 11.94
CA VAL A 14 13.19 -13.32 13.35
C VAL A 14 14.47 -14.13 13.45
N ILE A 15 15.39 -13.68 14.29
CA ILE A 15 16.65 -14.38 14.55
C ILE A 15 16.61 -14.94 15.98
N PHE A 16 16.65 -16.26 16.11
CA PHE A 16 16.85 -16.92 17.39
C PHE A 16 18.34 -17.20 17.62
N GLY A 17 18.79 -17.08 18.87
CA GLY A 17 20.20 -17.23 19.25
C GLY A 17 20.97 -15.91 19.36
N ILE A 18 20.28 -14.76 19.26
CA ILE A 18 20.83 -13.43 19.51
C ILE A 18 19.91 -12.69 20.48
N LYS A 19 20.47 -12.05 21.51
CA LYS A 19 19.73 -11.19 22.44
C LYS A 19 19.43 -9.82 21.84
N ASP A 20 18.48 -9.08 22.42
CA ASP A 20 18.15 -7.72 21.99
C ASP A 20 19.34 -6.73 22.08
N ASN A 21 20.30 -6.97 22.98
CA ASN A 21 21.55 -6.20 23.08
C ASN A 21 22.64 -6.64 22.07
N LYS A 22 22.27 -7.48 21.07
CA LYS A 22 23.15 -8.03 20.02
C LYS A 22 24.21 -9.02 20.52
N GLU A 23 24.13 -9.48 21.77
CA GLU A 23 25.01 -10.54 22.26
C GLU A 23 24.58 -11.91 21.71
N PHE A 24 25.57 -12.72 21.34
CA PHE A 24 25.36 -14.07 20.88
C PHE A 24 24.94 -14.99 22.04
N GLN A 25 23.94 -15.82 21.80
CA GLN A 25 23.43 -16.79 22.76
C GLN A 25 23.03 -18.12 22.09
N GLY A 26 23.47 -18.35 20.86
CA GLY A 26 23.21 -19.56 20.10
C GLY A 26 23.74 -20.80 20.81
N TYR A 27 23.10 -21.94 20.53
CA TYR A 27 23.47 -23.26 21.01
C TYR A 27 23.69 -24.15 19.80
N GLU A 28 24.66 -25.07 19.84
CA GLU A 28 24.87 -26.02 18.74
C GLU A 28 23.69 -27.00 18.66
N LEU A 29 22.92 -26.90 17.59
CA LEU A 29 21.76 -27.76 17.36
C LEU A 29 22.16 -28.91 16.45
N THR A 30 21.92 -30.13 16.90
CA THR A 30 21.97 -31.29 16.03
C THR A 30 20.91 -31.17 14.92
N ASN A 31 21.09 -31.89 13.82
CA ASN A 31 20.12 -31.90 12.72
C ASN A 31 18.74 -32.42 13.14
N GLU A 32 18.69 -33.31 14.13
CA GLU A 32 17.42 -33.83 14.67
C GLU A 32 16.72 -32.77 15.53
N GLU A 33 17.44 -32.08 16.41
CA GLU A 33 16.90 -30.98 17.22
C GLU A 33 16.41 -29.83 16.35
N PHE A 34 17.16 -29.49 15.29
CA PHE A 34 16.74 -28.46 14.34
C PHE A 34 15.41 -28.81 13.67
N LYS A 35 15.23 -30.06 13.20
CA LYS A 35 13.96 -30.50 12.58
C LYS A 35 12.79 -30.47 13.55
N ILE A 36 13.01 -30.88 14.81
CA ILE A 36 11.99 -30.81 15.86
C ILE A 36 11.58 -29.35 16.10
N PHE A 37 12.56 -28.44 16.15
CA PHE A 37 12.32 -27.02 16.36
C PHE A 37 11.58 -26.38 15.16
N GLU A 38 12.03 -26.67 13.94
CA GLU A 38 11.40 -26.24 12.70
C GLU A 38 9.92 -26.64 12.66
N GLN A 39 9.62 -27.91 12.91
CA GLN A 39 8.25 -28.40 12.95
C GLN A 39 7.42 -27.75 14.07
N SER A 40 8.03 -27.50 15.23
CA SER A 40 7.36 -26.82 16.34
C SER A 40 6.97 -25.38 15.98
N LEU A 41 7.84 -24.65 15.29
CA LEU A 41 7.55 -23.29 14.82
C LEU A 41 6.45 -23.26 13.76
N VAL A 42 6.49 -24.20 12.81
CA VAL A 42 5.42 -24.35 11.80
C VAL A 42 4.08 -24.62 12.49
N ASN A 43 4.04 -25.52 13.47
CA ASN A 43 2.83 -25.82 14.22
C ASN A 43 2.35 -24.59 15.03
N ILE A 44 3.25 -23.81 15.64
CA ILE A 44 2.86 -22.57 16.34
C ILE A 44 2.26 -21.56 15.37
N ALA A 45 2.89 -21.35 14.22
CA ALA A 45 2.42 -20.41 13.20
C ALA A 45 1.07 -20.84 12.59
N HIS A 46 0.79 -22.14 12.59
CA HIS A 46 -0.45 -22.71 12.09
C HIS A 46 -1.57 -22.75 13.14
N ASP A 47 -1.29 -23.24 14.34
CA ASP A 47 -2.31 -23.57 15.34
C ASP A 47 -2.62 -22.42 16.30
N LYS A 48 -1.68 -21.48 16.47
CA LYS A 48 -1.83 -20.36 17.42
C LYS A 48 -2.24 -19.05 16.77
N LEU A 49 -2.35 -19.01 15.44
CA LEU A 49 -2.67 -17.82 14.69
C LEU A 49 -3.88 -18.07 13.80
N SER A 50 -4.80 -17.11 13.77
CA SER A 50 -5.93 -17.13 12.86
C SER A 50 -5.96 -15.87 11.99
N PRO A 51 -5.90 -15.99 10.65
CA PRO A 51 -5.63 -17.23 9.94
C PRO A 51 -4.14 -17.68 10.12
N PRO A 52 -3.74 -18.90 9.72
CA PRO A 52 -2.36 -19.43 9.84
C PRO A 52 -1.27 -18.66 9.07
N ILE A 53 -0.03 -18.57 9.59
CA ILE A 53 1.12 -18.05 8.80
C ILE A 53 1.93 -19.22 8.24
N ASN A 54 2.14 -19.24 6.92
CA ASN A 54 3.00 -20.21 6.27
C ASN A 54 4.47 -19.75 6.32
N LEU A 55 5.24 -20.35 7.22
CA LEU A 55 6.69 -20.17 7.26
C LEU A 55 7.32 -20.97 6.11
N LYS A 56 7.78 -20.28 5.06
CA LYS A 56 8.35 -20.94 3.87
C LYS A 56 9.83 -21.28 4.02
N GLU A 57 10.55 -20.61 4.93
CA GLU A 57 11.99 -20.75 5.05
C GLU A 57 12.47 -20.48 6.48
N ILE A 58 12.98 -21.53 7.12
CA ILE A 58 13.67 -21.48 8.40
C ILE A 58 15.10 -21.96 8.13
N GLN A 59 16.06 -21.05 8.21
CA GLN A 59 17.46 -21.34 7.95
C GLN A 59 18.21 -21.53 9.26
N LYS A 60 19.04 -22.57 9.33
CA LYS A 60 20.06 -22.72 10.38
C LYS A 60 21.39 -22.17 9.86
N ILE A 61 21.96 -21.22 10.58
CA ILE A 61 23.27 -20.63 10.28
C ILE A 61 24.21 -21.02 11.43
N SER A 62 25.25 -21.77 11.10
CA SER A 62 26.27 -22.19 12.07
C SER A 62 27.39 -21.16 12.16
N CYS A 63 27.67 -20.68 13.37
CA CYS A 63 28.74 -19.75 13.70
C CYS A 63 29.75 -20.42 14.65
N GLU A 64 30.91 -19.79 14.87
CA GLU A 64 31.92 -20.32 15.81
C GLU A 64 31.40 -20.37 17.25
N GLU A 65 30.49 -19.46 17.59
CA GLU A 65 29.91 -19.30 18.92
C GLU A 65 28.64 -20.16 19.15
N GLY A 66 28.14 -20.84 18.11
CA GLY A 66 26.94 -21.70 18.14
C GLY A 66 26.05 -21.53 16.89
N ASP A 67 24.86 -22.14 16.90
CA ASP A 67 23.89 -21.98 15.80
C ASP A 67 22.90 -20.84 16.07
N VAL A 68 22.53 -20.12 15.00
CA VAL A 68 21.40 -19.17 14.98
C VAL A 68 20.36 -19.62 13.97
N LEU A 69 19.09 -19.30 14.25
CA LEU A 69 17.98 -19.63 13.37
C LEU A 69 17.39 -18.36 12.80
N LEU A 70 17.42 -18.25 11.47
CA LEU A 70 16.82 -17.15 10.73
C LEU A 70 15.47 -17.61 10.17
N ILE A 71 14.40 -16.96 10.58
CA ILE A 71 13.05 -17.25 10.11
C ILE A 71 12.57 -16.05 9.32
N ASN A 72 12.18 -16.29 8.08
CA ASN A 72 11.55 -15.28 7.26
C ASN A 72 10.03 -15.29 7.51
N ILE A 73 9.51 -14.22 8.11
CA ILE A 73 8.08 -13.99 8.27
C ILE A 73 7.61 -13.19 7.06
N PRO A 74 6.84 -13.79 6.15
CA PRO A 74 6.35 -13.05 5.00
C PRO A 74 5.34 -11.98 5.45
N ILE A 75 5.25 -10.90 4.67
CA ILE A 75 4.04 -10.07 4.67
C ILE A 75 2.89 -11.01 4.40
N ARG A 76 1.95 -11.07 5.34
CA ARG A 76 0.78 -11.88 5.12
C ARG A 76 -0.28 -11.01 4.53
N LYS A 77 -0.58 -11.30 3.27
CA LYS A 77 -1.34 -10.37 2.48
C LYS A 77 -2.86 -10.67 2.40
N MET A 78 -3.36 -11.80 2.96
CA MET A 78 -4.80 -12.10 3.18
C MET A 78 -5.12 -12.39 4.65
N GLY A 79 -6.03 -11.62 5.26
CA GLY A 79 -6.48 -11.75 6.65
C GLY A 79 -5.37 -11.49 7.67
N ASN A 80 -5.57 -10.55 8.59
CA ASN A 80 -4.53 -10.23 9.57
C ASN A 80 -4.42 -11.32 10.65
N PRO A 81 -3.28 -12.01 10.83
CA PRO A 81 -3.11 -13.03 11.85
C PRO A 81 -3.32 -12.41 13.23
N CYS A 82 -4.31 -12.93 13.94
CA CYS A 82 -4.55 -12.63 15.35
C CYS A 82 -4.09 -13.81 16.21
N SER A 83 -3.80 -13.55 17.48
CA SER A 83 -3.64 -14.65 18.46
C SER A 83 -4.94 -15.43 18.60
N VAL A 84 -4.89 -16.63 19.18
CA VAL A 84 -6.08 -17.45 19.51
C VAL A 84 -7.14 -16.66 20.30
N ASP A 85 -6.72 -15.67 21.09
CA ASP A 85 -7.60 -14.78 21.86
C ASP A 85 -8.27 -13.67 21.00
N GLY A 86 -8.00 -13.66 19.69
CA GLY A 86 -8.55 -12.72 18.72
C GLY A 86 -7.92 -11.31 18.77
N ILE A 87 -6.75 -11.17 19.40
CA ILE A 87 -6.06 -9.88 19.51
C ILE A 87 -5.10 -9.73 18.32
N LEU A 88 -5.33 -8.67 17.55
CA LEU A 88 -4.40 -8.23 16.53
C LEU A 88 -3.17 -7.63 17.20
N HIS A 89 -1.98 -8.01 16.75
CA HIS A 89 -0.73 -7.41 17.23
C HIS A 89 0.00 -6.79 16.05
N MET A 90 0.67 -5.66 16.27
CA MET A 90 1.58 -5.03 15.31
C MET A 90 2.94 -4.79 15.94
N ARG A 91 3.95 -4.62 15.07
CA ARG A 91 5.31 -4.26 15.49
C ARG A 91 5.42 -2.74 15.63
N HIS A 92 5.89 -2.29 16.79
CA HIS A 92 6.25 -0.90 17.11
C HIS A 92 7.69 -0.89 17.62
N GLY A 93 8.63 -0.48 16.77
CA GLY A 93 10.06 -0.58 17.01
C GLY A 93 10.49 -2.01 17.37
N SER A 94 11.09 -2.15 18.55
CA SER A 94 11.50 -3.46 19.12
C SER A 94 10.39 -4.19 19.88
N HIS A 95 9.19 -3.60 20.00
CA HIS A 95 8.09 -4.12 20.80
C HIS A 95 6.91 -4.61 19.95
N ASN A 96 6.08 -5.47 20.54
CA ASN A 96 4.81 -5.90 19.94
C ASN A 96 3.67 -5.23 20.70
N GLN A 97 2.82 -4.48 20.01
CA GLN A 97 1.70 -3.77 20.62
C GLN A 97 0.37 -4.34 20.14
N PRO A 98 -0.58 -4.62 21.04
CA PRO A 98 -1.92 -5.05 20.65
C PRO A 98 -2.67 -3.88 19.99
N VAL A 99 -3.33 -4.16 18.87
CA VAL A 99 -4.26 -3.23 18.23
C VAL A 99 -5.66 -3.61 18.72
N ILE A 100 -6.18 -2.81 19.65
CA ILE A 100 -7.44 -3.06 20.33
C ILE A 100 -8.50 -2.13 19.71
N ASP A 101 -8.78 -2.27 18.42
CA ASP A 101 -9.84 -1.49 17.77
C ASP A 101 -11.02 -2.40 17.38
N SER A 102 -12.21 -2.11 17.92
CA SER A 102 -13.46 -2.82 17.61
C SER A 102 -13.92 -2.70 16.15
N THR A 103 -13.50 -1.65 15.46
CA THR A 103 -13.81 -1.33 14.05
C THR A 103 -12.91 -2.14 13.12
N ILE A 104 -11.63 -2.28 13.46
CA ILE A 104 -10.69 -3.22 12.82
C ILE A 104 -11.13 -4.67 13.06
N ARG A 105 -11.64 -4.97 14.27
CA ARG A 105 -12.24 -6.27 14.59
C ARG A 105 -13.49 -6.58 13.74
N LYS A 106 -14.34 -5.60 13.41
CA LYS A 106 -15.43 -5.81 12.45
C LYS A 106 -14.92 -6.04 11.02
N ARG A 107 -13.90 -5.28 10.59
CA ARG A 107 -13.35 -5.35 9.21
C ARG A 107 -12.52 -6.60 8.91
N LEU A 108 -11.85 -7.20 9.90
CA LEU A 108 -10.96 -8.36 9.72
C LEU A 108 -11.65 -9.72 9.83
N TYR A 109 -12.77 -9.81 10.54
CA TYR A 109 -13.50 -11.06 10.74
C TYR A 109 -14.60 -11.28 9.70
N ASP A 110 -14.92 -10.30 8.86
CA ASP A 110 -15.92 -10.41 7.78
C ASP A 110 -15.41 -11.21 6.55
N GLU A 111 -14.13 -11.61 6.51
CA GLU A 111 -13.58 -12.41 5.39
C GLU A 111 -13.63 -13.92 5.61
N ASN A 112 -13.82 -14.40 6.85
CA ASN A 112 -13.88 -15.83 7.14
C ASN A 112 -15.07 -16.16 8.07
N GLU A 113 -16.04 -16.86 7.50
CA GLU A 113 -17.27 -17.39 8.09
C GLU A 113 -18.49 -16.44 8.10
N THR A 114 -19.50 -16.86 7.33
CA THR A 114 -20.92 -16.60 7.62
C THR A 114 -21.23 -16.86 9.09
N LEU A 115 -21.12 -15.83 9.92
CA LEU A 115 -21.94 -15.67 11.10
C LEU A 115 -22.81 -14.43 10.87
N ILE A 116 -23.96 -14.70 10.28
CA ILE A 116 -25.12 -13.83 10.34
C ILE A 116 -25.41 -13.61 11.84
N ASP A 117 -25.03 -12.46 12.37
CA ASP A 117 -25.83 -11.89 13.46
C ASP A 117 -27.02 -11.24 12.78
N GLU A 118 -28.24 -11.68 13.10
CA GLU A 118 -29.51 -11.26 12.47
C GLU A 118 -29.85 -9.77 12.72
N LYS A 119 -28.86 -8.92 13.01
CA LYS A 119 -29.03 -7.47 13.16
C LYS A 119 -28.03 -6.57 12.43
N ASP A 120 -26.88 -7.05 11.95
CA ASP A 120 -25.92 -6.19 11.25
C ASP A 120 -25.62 -6.74 9.86
N LYS A 121 -26.05 -5.99 8.83
CA LYS A 121 -25.83 -6.27 7.41
C LYS A 121 -24.34 -6.40 7.11
N VAL A 122 -23.99 -7.38 6.27
CA VAL A 122 -22.79 -7.36 5.40
C VAL A 122 -22.52 -5.91 5.00
N ILE A 123 -21.37 -5.36 5.37
CA ILE A 123 -21.00 -3.99 4.96
C ILE A 123 -20.57 -4.04 3.49
N SER A 124 -21.53 -4.30 2.60
CA SER A 124 -21.48 -3.75 1.25
C SER A 124 -21.54 -2.24 1.45
N THR A 125 -20.42 -1.53 1.26
CA THR A 125 -20.43 -0.06 1.28
C THR A 125 -21.22 0.41 0.07
N ASN A 126 -22.54 0.53 0.25
CA ASN A 126 -23.43 1.01 -0.79
C ASN A 126 -23.16 2.48 -1.14
N ASN A 127 -22.33 3.21 -0.40
CA ASN A 127 -21.85 4.53 -0.79
C ASN A 127 -20.34 4.62 -0.63
N LEU A 128 -19.68 5.33 -1.56
CA LEU A 128 -18.26 5.66 -1.42
C LEU A 128 -17.98 6.45 -0.15
N GLU A 129 -18.94 7.27 0.29
CA GLU A 129 -18.86 8.13 1.48
C GLU A 129 -18.72 7.34 2.79
N ASP A 130 -19.14 6.07 2.78
CA ASP A 130 -19.01 5.16 3.92
C ASP A 130 -17.60 4.53 4.00
N ILE A 131 -16.77 4.74 2.97
CA ILE A 131 -15.37 4.30 2.95
C ILE A 131 -14.55 5.31 3.75
N GLU A 132 -14.30 4.95 5.00
CA GLU A 132 -13.43 5.71 5.90
C GLU A 132 -11.97 5.56 5.49
N ILE A 133 -11.28 6.71 5.36
CA ILE A 133 -9.91 6.77 4.88
C ILE A 133 -9.18 7.79 5.72
N ASP A 134 -8.07 7.35 6.28
CA ASP A 134 -7.17 8.18 7.06
C ASP A 134 -6.74 9.40 6.22
N PRO A 135 -7.04 10.63 6.67
CA PRO A 135 -6.67 11.82 5.92
C PRO A 135 -5.16 11.95 5.87
N LEU A 136 -4.65 12.66 4.86
CA LEU A 136 -3.31 13.21 4.94
C LEU A 136 -3.37 14.46 5.83
N TRP A 137 -2.59 14.49 6.90
CA TRP A 137 -2.50 15.60 7.85
C TRP A 137 -1.25 16.43 7.60
N ILE A 138 -1.46 17.74 7.48
CA ILE A 138 -0.39 18.72 7.30
C ILE A 138 -0.62 19.85 8.28
N ASN A 139 0.33 20.09 9.17
CA ASN A 139 0.22 21.08 10.24
C ASN A 139 -1.11 20.95 11.01
N ASN A 140 -1.47 19.71 11.41
CA ASN A 140 -2.71 19.38 12.10
C ASN A 140 -4.01 19.64 11.32
N ASN A 141 -3.94 19.80 10.00
CA ASN A 141 -5.11 19.98 9.15
C ASN A 141 -5.25 18.80 8.18
N PRO A 142 -6.40 18.10 8.16
CA PRO A 142 -6.66 17.07 7.18
C PRO A 142 -6.84 17.70 5.80
N THR A 143 -6.11 17.18 4.81
CA THR A 143 -6.19 17.59 3.41
C THR A 143 -6.55 16.40 2.52
N PRO A 144 -7.44 16.58 1.52
CA PRO A 144 -7.78 15.50 0.58
C PRO A 144 -6.61 15.11 -0.34
N TYR A 145 -5.69 16.04 -0.58
CA TYR A 145 -4.50 15.83 -1.41
C TYR A 145 -3.44 16.89 -1.09
N TYR A 146 -2.20 16.62 -1.48
CA TYR A 146 -1.08 17.55 -1.37
C TYR A 146 -0.55 17.96 -2.74
N HIS A 147 -0.16 19.23 -2.88
CA HIS A 147 0.46 19.77 -4.09
C HIS A 147 1.99 19.72 -3.95
N THR A 148 2.67 19.11 -4.92
CA THR A 148 4.13 19.09 -5.05
C THR A 148 4.53 19.61 -6.43
N LYS A 149 5.74 20.16 -6.55
CA LYS A 149 6.35 20.33 -7.87
C LYS A 149 6.83 19.00 -8.42
N SER A 150 6.82 18.89 -9.74
CA SER A 150 7.31 17.74 -10.52
C SER A 150 8.26 18.21 -11.62
N THR A 151 9.22 17.37 -12.04
CA THR A 151 10.16 17.69 -13.13
C THR A 151 9.85 16.99 -14.45
N GLY A 152 8.78 16.19 -14.52
CA GLY A 152 8.53 15.25 -15.60
C GLY A 152 7.52 15.71 -16.66
N ARG A 153 7.70 15.24 -17.90
CA ARG A 153 6.63 15.23 -18.92
C ARG A 153 5.83 13.94 -18.79
N ALA A 154 4.50 14.07 -18.88
CA ALA A 154 3.52 12.99 -19.08
C ALA A 154 3.75 11.66 -18.33
N ASN A 155 4.12 11.72 -17.05
CA ASN A 155 4.22 10.54 -16.18
C ASN A 155 3.19 10.65 -15.06
N CYS A 156 2.58 9.52 -14.69
CA CYS A 156 1.77 9.38 -13.49
C CYS A 156 2.47 8.46 -12.51
N PHE A 157 2.84 9.00 -11.36
CA PHE A 157 3.58 8.30 -10.33
C PHE A 157 2.76 8.29 -9.05
N VAL A 158 2.09 7.17 -8.79
CA VAL A 158 1.23 7.01 -7.62
C VAL A 158 2.07 6.43 -6.48
N PHE A 159 2.00 7.01 -5.29
CA PHE A 159 2.70 6.46 -4.12
C PHE A 159 1.91 5.26 -3.57
N GLY A 160 2.56 4.09 -3.47
CA GLY A 160 1.94 2.81 -3.08
C GLY A 160 2.98 1.77 -2.64
N SER A 161 2.55 0.56 -2.26
CA SER A 161 3.41 -0.43 -1.57
C SER A 161 3.68 -1.71 -2.36
N SER A 162 3.55 -1.66 -3.69
CA SER A 162 3.40 -2.81 -4.60
C SER A 162 4.63 -3.71 -4.83
N GLN A 163 5.50 -3.84 -3.83
CA GLN A 163 6.69 -4.68 -3.86
C GLN A 163 6.36 -6.16 -4.07
N GLY A 164 7.15 -6.82 -4.92
CA GLY A 164 7.10 -8.27 -5.13
C GLY A 164 5.88 -8.78 -5.90
N PHE A 165 5.03 -7.91 -6.44
CA PHE A 165 3.84 -8.31 -7.21
C PHE A 165 4.12 -8.56 -8.70
N PHE A 166 5.24 -8.04 -9.24
CA PHE A 166 5.45 -7.93 -10.69
C PHE A 166 6.76 -8.55 -11.22
N ASP A 167 7.34 -9.53 -10.52
CA ASP A 167 8.41 -10.37 -11.10
C ASP A 167 7.82 -11.38 -12.13
N GLY A 168 7.10 -10.82 -13.11
CA GLY A 168 6.19 -11.50 -14.01
C GLY A 168 4.74 -11.42 -13.53
N SER A 169 3.85 -10.93 -14.39
CA SER A 169 2.45 -10.67 -14.01
C SER A 169 1.50 -10.84 -15.18
N TYR A 170 0.25 -11.15 -14.84
CA TYR A 170 -0.88 -11.14 -15.76
C TYR A 170 -1.65 -9.86 -15.54
N TYR A 171 -2.23 -9.28 -16.58
CA TYR A 171 -3.08 -8.12 -16.39
C TYR A 171 -4.27 -8.16 -17.33
N THR A 172 -5.26 -7.36 -16.94
CA THR A 172 -6.49 -7.20 -17.70
C THR A 172 -6.89 -5.73 -17.66
N HIS A 173 -7.51 -5.27 -18.73
CA HIS A 173 -7.99 -3.91 -18.81
C HIS A 173 -9.32 -3.83 -19.55
N SER A 174 -10.07 -2.78 -19.27
CA SER A 174 -11.25 -2.40 -20.03
C SER A 174 -10.85 -1.99 -21.45
N ASN A 175 -11.83 -1.98 -22.35
CA ASN A 175 -11.73 -1.11 -23.51
C ASN A 175 -11.55 0.35 -23.06
N GLN A 176 -10.93 1.16 -23.90
CA GLN A 176 -10.79 2.58 -23.62
C GLN A 176 -12.18 3.23 -23.54
N LEU A 177 -12.49 3.81 -22.38
CA LEU A 177 -13.73 4.53 -22.13
C LEU A 177 -13.53 6.03 -22.44
N PHE A 178 -14.53 6.65 -23.03
CA PHE A 178 -14.48 8.04 -23.49
C PHE A 178 -15.53 8.89 -22.79
N ASP A 179 -15.23 10.17 -22.60
CA ASP A 179 -16.12 11.20 -22.05
C ASP A 179 -16.70 10.89 -20.65
N ILE A 180 -16.04 10.01 -19.88
CA ILE A 180 -16.49 9.59 -18.55
C ILE A 180 -16.43 10.76 -17.57
N LYS A 181 -17.57 11.11 -16.97
CA LYS A 181 -17.65 12.17 -15.95
C LYS A 181 -17.19 11.67 -14.58
N CYS A 182 -16.79 12.59 -13.72
CA CYS A 182 -16.38 12.26 -12.34
C CYS A 182 -17.44 11.47 -11.56
N ASP A 183 -18.73 11.73 -11.77
CA ASP A 183 -19.81 11.00 -11.09
C ASP A 183 -19.96 9.56 -11.60
N GLU A 184 -19.68 9.32 -12.88
CA GLU A 184 -19.66 7.97 -13.47
C GLU A 184 -18.45 7.18 -12.99
N LEU A 185 -17.28 7.81 -12.94
CA LEU A 185 -16.10 7.22 -12.31
C LEU A 185 -16.34 6.90 -10.82
N GLY A 186 -17.07 7.76 -10.10
CA GLY A 186 -17.50 7.47 -8.74
C GLY A 186 -18.37 6.22 -8.64
N LYS A 187 -19.27 5.96 -9.60
CA LYS A 187 -20.06 4.72 -9.64
C LYS A 187 -19.20 3.49 -9.93
N ILE A 188 -18.21 3.61 -10.80
CA ILE A 188 -17.25 2.55 -11.11
C ILE A 188 -16.45 2.19 -9.85
N LEU A 189 -15.86 3.18 -9.17
CA LEU A 189 -15.14 2.94 -7.91
C LEU A 189 -16.08 2.32 -6.86
N LYS A 190 -17.32 2.79 -6.76
CA LYS A 190 -18.33 2.21 -5.85
C LYS A 190 -18.58 0.73 -6.16
N SER A 191 -18.72 0.37 -7.43
CA SER A 191 -18.86 -1.02 -7.88
C SER A 191 -17.66 -1.85 -7.42
N PHE A 192 -16.45 -1.34 -7.63
CA PHE A 192 -15.22 -2.00 -7.18
C PHE A 192 -15.24 -2.26 -5.66
N TYR A 193 -15.49 -1.25 -4.82
CA TYR A 193 -15.53 -1.44 -3.37
C TYR A 193 -16.71 -2.28 -2.88
N SER A 194 -17.80 -2.35 -3.64
CA SER A 194 -18.93 -3.25 -3.33
C SER A 194 -18.60 -4.71 -3.65
N THR A 195 -17.78 -4.97 -4.68
CA THR A 195 -17.38 -6.33 -5.09
C THR A 195 -16.16 -6.85 -4.31
N PHE A 196 -15.19 -5.97 -4.02
CA PHE A 196 -13.92 -6.33 -3.40
C PHE A 196 -13.80 -5.91 -1.93
N GLY A 197 -14.80 -5.21 -1.38
CA GLY A 197 -14.80 -4.72 -0.01
C GLY A 197 -13.98 -3.44 0.18
N PRO A 198 -14.03 -2.84 1.39
CA PRO A 198 -13.33 -1.60 1.71
C PRO A 198 -11.80 -1.74 1.57
N PRO A 199 -11.06 -0.63 1.43
CA PRO A 199 -9.60 -0.66 1.35
C PRO A 199 -8.96 -1.12 2.66
N ASN A 200 -7.74 -1.64 2.56
CA ASN A 200 -6.93 -1.93 3.75
C ASN A 200 -6.46 -0.61 4.39
N ILE A 201 -6.68 -0.46 5.69
CA ILE A 201 -6.32 0.75 6.46
C ILE A 201 -4.81 1.05 6.42
N PHE A 202 -3.95 0.04 6.29
CA PHE A 202 -2.50 0.21 6.23
C PHE A 202 -1.95 0.25 4.81
N ASN A 203 -2.74 -0.19 3.83
CA ASN A 203 -2.43 -0.04 2.41
C ASN A 203 -3.50 0.84 1.73
N THR A 204 -3.57 2.11 2.17
CA THR A 204 -4.57 3.02 1.64
C THR A 204 -4.35 3.28 0.14
N PRO A 205 -5.41 3.18 -0.68
CA PRO A 205 -5.30 3.38 -2.12
C PRO A 205 -4.82 4.80 -2.42
N GLY A 206 -3.88 4.91 -3.34
CA GLY A 206 -3.23 6.17 -3.69
C GLY A 206 -3.73 6.71 -5.03
N PHE A 207 -3.59 8.02 -5.21
CA PHE A 207 -3.74 8.65 -6.51
C PHE A 207 -2.69 9.72 -6.76
N ASN A 208 -2.49 10.04 -8.03
CA ASN A 208 -1.69 11.17 -8.48
C ASN A 208 -2.37 11.81 -9.69
N ILE A 209 -2.51 13.13 -9.68
CA ILE A 209 -2.95 13.93 -10.81
C ILE A 209 -1.79 14.85 -11.21
N HIS A 210 -1.48 14.93 -12.49
CA HIS A 210 -0.32 15.64 -13.01
C HIS A 210 -0.74 16.67 -14.08
N GLN A 211 -0.20 17.88 -13.99
CA GLN A 211 -0.39 18.97 -14.96
C GLN A 211 0.86 19.86 -15.04
N GLY A 212 1.57 19.81 -16.17
CA GLY A 212 2.86 20.52 -16.33
C GLY A 212 3.85 20.12 -15.24
N ASP A 213 4.48 21.09 -14.57
CA ASP A 213 5.45 20.83 -13.49
C ASP A 213 4.79 20.68 -12.10
N ASN A 214 3.51 20.29 -12.06
CA ASN A 214 2.72 20.17 -10.83
C ASN A 214 2.09 18.79 -10.73
N ALA A 215 2.13 18.22 -9.53
CA ALA A 215 1.40 17.01 -9.19
C ALA A 215 0.59 17.20 -7.92
N TRP A 216 -0.52 16.47 -7.83
CA TRP A 216 -1.35 16.36 -6.65
C TRP A 216 -1.57 14.91 -6.31
N PHE A 217 -1.08 14.46 -5.16
CA PHE A 217 -1.29 13.11 -4.69
C PHE A 217 -2.14 13.10 -3.42
N GLY A 218 -2.84 12.01 -3.20
CA GLY A 218 -3.66 11.80 -2.02
C GLY A 218 -4.09 10.35 -1.92
N PHE A 219 -4.97 10.07 -0.96
CA PHE A 219 -5.41 8.72 -0.66
C PHE A 219 -6.93 8.63 -0.69
N GLY A 220 -7.42 7.54 -1.29
CA GLY A 220 -8.83 7.18 -1.26
C GLY A 220 -9.66 7.56 -2.47
N PRO A 221 -10.72 6.78 -2.80
CA PRO A 221 -11.59 7.05 -3.94
C PRO A 221 -12.33 8.38 -3.83
N ILE A 222 -12.84 8.76 -2.64
CA ILE A 222 -13.57 10.03 -2.47
C ILE A 222 -12.66 11.22 -2.75
N ASN A 223 -11.47 11.21 -2.16
CA ASN A 223 -10.48 12.27 -2.33
C ASN A 223 -9.98 12.34 -3.77
N PHE A 224 -9.86 11.20 -4.46
CA PHE A 224 -9.55 11.17 -5.87
C PHE A 224 -10.63 11.85 -6.72
N ILE A 225 -11.91 11.47 -6.53
CA ILE A 225 -13.03 12.12 -7.22
C ILE A 225 -13.11 13.62 -6.89
N LYS A 226 -12.89 13.98 -5.62
CA LYS A 226 -12.85 15.38 -5.18
C LYS A 226 -11.72 16.15 -5.86
N ALA A 227 -10.51 15.60 -5.93
CA ALA A 227 -9.36 16.22 -6.56
C ALA A 227 -9.58 16.45 -8.07
N LEU A 228 -10.24 15.51 -8.75
CA LEU A 228 -10.65 15.68 -10.15
C LEU A 228 -11.66 16.83 -10.30
N LYS A 229 -12.69 16.88 -9.45
CA LYS A 229 -13.71 17.96 -9.45
C LYS A 229 -13.12 19.34 -9.12
N GLU A 230 -12.11 19.39 -8.25
CA GLU A 230 -11.46 20.61 -7.76
C GLU A 230 -10.35 21.14 -8.68
N GLN A 231 -10.29 20.72 -9.95
CA GLN A 231 -9.27 21.14 -10.93
C GLN A 231 -8.98 22.66 -10.93
N LYS A 232 -10.01 23.50 -10.94
CA LYS A 232 -9.83 24.97 -10.92
C LYS A 232 -9.24 25.48 -9.60
N VAL A 233 -9.59 24.86 -8.48
CA VAL A 233 -9.06 25.21 -7.15
C VAL A 233 -7.58 24.84 -7.11
N ARG A 234 -7.23 23.62 -7.55
CA ARG A 234 -5.84 23.16 -7.68
C ARG A 234 -4.98 24.11 -8.53
N TYR A 235 -5.49 24.52 -9.68
CA TYR A 235 -4.72 25.39 -10.59
C TYR A 235 -4.51 26.78 -10.03
N LYS A 236 -5.55 27.35 -9.39
CA LYS A 236 -5.44 28.64 -8.73
C LYS A 236 -4.41 28.60 -7.59
N ALA A 237 -4.45 27.55 -6.76
CA ALA A 237 -3.51 27.36 -5.66
C ALA A 237 -2.07 27.19 -6.15
N ALA A 238 -1.86 26.43 -7.23
CA ALA A 238 -0.55 26.21 -7.84
C ALA A 238 -0.07 27.36 -8.75
N GLY A 239 -0.86 28.44 -8.91
CA GLY A 239 -0.49 29.57 -9.77
C GLY A 239 -0.44 29.26 -11.27
N ILE A 240 -1.14 28.22 -11.73
CA ILE A 240 -1.15 27.80 -13.13
C ILE A 240 -2.00 28.76 -13.96
N GLN A 241 -1.34 29.58 -14.79
CA GLN A 241 -2.01 30.55 -15.66
C GLN A 241 -2.41 29.98 -17.02
N ARG A 242 -1.67 28.98 -17.53
CA ARG A 242 -1.93 28.28 -18.79
C ARG A 242 -1.79 26.79 -18.57
N SER A 243 -2.92 26.11 -18.49
CA SER A 243 -2.98 24.66 -18.41
C SER A 243 -2.73 24.03 -19.79
N HIS A 244 -2.14 22.84 -19.81
CA HIS A 244 -2.21 21.99 -20.98
C HIS A 244 -3.68 21.58 -21.23
N HIS A 245 -4.01 21.11 -22.43
CA HIS A 245 -5.41 20.77 -22.77
C HIS A 245 -5.94 19.56 -21.98
N ARG A 246 -5.04 18.74 -21.42
CA ARG A 246 -5.35 17.54 -20.64
C ARG A 246 -4.46 17.42 -19.41
N GLU A 247 -5.02 16.83 -18.36
CA GLU A 247 -4.29 16.29 -17.22
C GLU A 247 -3.97 14.81 -17.45
N ILE A 248 -3.13 14.27 -16.58
CA ILE A 248 -2.92 12.84 -16.42
C ILE A 248 -3.31 12.48 -14.99
N ALA A 249 -4.09 11.43 -14.81
CA ALA A 249 -4.54 10.98 -13.50
C ALA A 249 -4.40 9.47 -13.39
N GLY A 250 -3.87 9.01 -12.26
CA GLY A 250 -3.71 7.61 -11.93
C GLY A 250 -4.25 7.35 -10.54
N TYR A 251 -4.94 6.23 -10.39
CA TYR A 251 -5.43 5.71 -9.12
C TYR A 251 -5.01 4.26 -8.99
N ILE A 252 -4.57 3.86 -7.80
CA ILE A 252 -4.15 2.50 -7.50
C ILE A 252 -4.76 2.09 -6.17
N ASP A 253 -5.37 0.91 -6.17
CA ASP A 253 -5.69 0.17 -4.96
C ASP A 253 -4.94 -1.17 -4.99
N ASP A 254 -3.91 -1.23 -4.15
CA ASP A 254 -3.03 -2.38 -4.05
C ASP A 254 -3.62 -3.36 -3.02
N ARG A 255 -4.27 -4.40 -3.55
CA ARG A 255 -4.91 -5.44 -2.76
C ARG A 255 -3.93 -6.61 -2.59
N TYR A 256 -4.35 -7.59 -1.80
CA TYR A 256 -3.54 -8.77 -1.55
C TYR A 256 -3.05 -9.48 -2.81
N ASP A 257 -4.03 -9.76 -3.66
CA ASP A 257 -4.01 -10.74 -4.73
C ASP A 257 -4.23 -10.10 -6.09
N LEU A 258 -4.46 -8.79 -6.11
CA LEU A 258 -4.56 -7.98 -7.30
C LEU A 258 -4.12 -6.54 -7.03
N ILE A 259 -3.78 -5.83 -8.08
CA ILE A 259 -3.71 -4.37 -8.07
C ILE A 259 -4.80 -3.87 -8.98
N PHE A 260 -5.75 -3.11 -8.43
CA PHE A 260 -6.74 -2.38 -9.21
C PHE A 260 -6.17 -1.02 -9.60
N TYR A 261 -6.32 -0.65 -10.85
CA TYR A 261 -5.85 0.64 -11.34
C TYR A 261 -6.88 1.36 -12.21
N VAL A 262 -6.82 2.70 -12.17
CA VAL A 262 -7.50 3.58 -13.12
C VAL A 262 -6.47 4.51 -13.72
N GLY A 263 -6.33 4.48 -15.04
CA GLY A 263 -5.57 5.46 -15.80
C GLY A 263 -6.51 6.39 -16.55
N SER A 264 -6.38 7.70 -16.35
CA SER A 264 -7.29 8.71 -16.91
C SER A 264 -6.53 9.90 -17.50
N GLN A 265 -7.06 10.47 -18.58
CA GLN A 265 -6.66 11.77 -19.12
C GLN A 265 -7.82 12.78 -19.01
N PRO A 266 -7.98 13.44 -17.86
CA PRO A 266 -9.03 14.42 -17.65
C PRO A 266 -8.89 15.63 -18.59
N ASN A 267 -10.00 16.06 -19.16
CA ASN A 267 -10.11 17.31 -19.88
C ASN A 267 -9.97 18.51 -18.95
N VAL A 268 -9.36 19.57 -19.46
CA VAL A 268 -9.36 20.86 -18.77
C VAL A 268 -10.57 21.68 -19.23
N GLY A 269 -11.53 21.95 -18.34
CA GLY A 269 -12.79 22.57 -18.77
C GLY A 269 -13.80 22.91 -17.67
N LYS A 270 -15.02 23.26 -18.09
CA LYS A 270 -16.14 23.57 -17.18
C LYS A 270 -16.78 22.31 -16.58
N SER A 271 -16.76 21.20 -17.31
CA SER A 271 -17.17 19.87 -16.86
C SER A 271 -15.96 18.97 -16.99
N VAL A 272 -15.43 18.48 -15.87
CA VAL A 272 -14.29 17.56 -15.88
C VAL A 272 -14.80 16.18 -16.30
N SER A 273 -14.61 15.84 -17.57
CA SER A 273 -14.72 14.48 -18.12
C SER A 273 -13.32 13.95 -18.44
N SER A 274 -13.19 12.63 -18.51
CA SER A 274 -11.98 11.97 -19.01
C SER A 274 -12.15 11.67 -20.49
N ASP A 275 -11.28 12.21 -21.34
CA ASP A 275 -11.26 11.83 -22.77
C ASP A 275 -10.91 10.36 -22.93
N TYR A 276 -10.00 9.88 -22.08
CA TYR A 276 -9.53 8.50 -22.04
C TYR A 276 -9.57 8.04 -20.59
N LEU A 277 -10.32 6.98 -20.32
CA LEU A 277 -10.29 6.26 -19.06
C LEU A 277 -10.12 4.76 -19.32
N GLU A 278 -9.16 4.15 -18.65
CA GLU A 278 -8.94 2.70 -18.65
C GLU A 278 -8.97 2.21 -17.20
N ILE A 279 -9.61 1.07 -17.00
CA ILE A 279 -9.66 0.38 -15.71
C ILE A 279 -9.05 -0.97 -15.91
N GLY A 280 -8.17 -1.38 -15.01
CA GLY A 280 -7.59 -2.70 -15.11
C GLY A 280 -7.18 -3.27 -13.78
N PHE A 281 -6.71 -4.50 -13.88
CA PHE A 281 -6.23 -5.29 -12.77
C PHE A 281 -4.91 -5.95 -13.15
N VAL A 282 -4.00 -6.03 -12.19
CA VAL A 282 -2.78 -6.83 -12.32
C VAL A 282 -2.81 -7.96 -11.32
N PHE A 283 -2.29 -9.13 -11.70
CA PHE A 283 -2.28 -10.36 -10.90
C PHE A 283 -0.86 -10.97 -10.86
N PRO A 284 -0.48 -11.60 -9.75
CA PRO A 284 0.88 -12.08 -9.55
C PRO A 284 1.09 -13.49 -10.12
N SER A 285 0.01 -14.26 -10.31
CA SER A 285 0.09 -15.65 -10.78
C SER A 285 -1.23 -16.16 -11.37
N MET A 286 -1.14 -17.23 -12.17
CA MET A 286 -2.27 -18.03 -12.64
C MET A 286 -2.24 -19.45 -12.03
N PRO A 287 -3.39 -20.10 -11.84
CA PRO A 287 -4.74 -19.60 -12.08
C PRO A 287 -5.20 -18.59 -11.00
N PHE A 288 -6.06 -17.64 -11.37
CA PHE A 288 -6.76 -16.78 -10.41
C PHE A 288 -8.27 -16.85 -10.60
N ASP A 289 -9.03 -16.56 -9.54
CA ASP A 289 -10.49 -16.52 -9.60
C ASP A 289 -10.96 -15.21 -10.27
N ASN A 290 -11.43 -15.31 -11.51
CA ASN A 290 -11.88 -14.15 -12.27
C ASN A 290 -13.37 -13.80 -12.06
N ARG A 291 -14.11 -14.55 -11.23
CA ARG A 291 -15.57 -14.33 -11.05
C ARG A 291 -15.87 -12.94 -10.53
N LYS A 292 -15.16 -12.49 -9.48
CA LYS A 292 -15.32 -11.14 -8.91
C LYS A 292 -14.95 -10.04 -9.90
N ILE A 293 -13.96 -10.28 -10.77
CA ILE A 293 -13.58 -9.29 -11.79
C ILE A 293 -14.71 -9.17 -12.81
N LEU A 294 -15.18 -10.29 -13.36
CA LEU A 294 -16.30 -10.29 -14.32
C LEU A 294 -17.56 -9.68 -13.70
N GLU A 295 -17.87 -10.00 -12.44
CA GLU A 295 -18.97 -9.40 -11.69
C GLU A 295 -18.78 -7.88 -11.52
N PHE A 296 -17.56 -7.41 -11.22
CA PHE A 296 -17.27 -5.99 -11.15
C PHE A 296 -17.52 -5.28 -12.47
N TYR A 297 -17.04 -5.82 -13.60
CA TYR A 297 -17.23 -5.22 -14.92
C TYR A 297 -18.74 -5.13 -15.25
N ASP A 298 -19.51 -6.19 -15.00
CA ASP A 298 -20.96 -6.20 -15.19
C ASP A 298 -21.67 -5.17 -14.30
N ASN A 299 -21.38 -5.17 -12.99
CA ASN A 299 -21.96 -4.23 -12.02
C ASN A 299 -21.58 -2.77 -12.30
N ALA A 300 -20.40 -2.53 -12.87
CA ALA A 300 -19.92 -1.21 -13.27
C ALA A 300 -20.50 -0.76 -14.63
N GLY A 301 -21.23 -1.63 -15.35
CA GLY A 301 -21.76 -1.36 -16.68
C GLY A 301 -20.67 -1.26 -17.75
N LEU A 302 -19.59 -2.03 -17.57
CA LEU A 302 -18.43 -2.06 -18.46
C LEU A 302 -18.45 -3.33 -19.31
N GLU A 303 -17.92 -3.23 -20.53
CA GLU A 303 -17.66 -4.44 -21.32
C GLU A 303 -16.63 -5.32 -20.63
N GLY A 304 -16.78 -6.64 -20.79
CA GLY A 304 -15.85 -7.62 -20.22
C GLY A 304 -14.41 -7.35 -20.68
N PRO A 305 -13.42 -7.59 -19.81
CA PRO A 305 -12.09 -7.05 -20.05
C PRO A 305 -11.27 -7.95 -20.98
N GLU A 306 -10.24 -7.35 -21.58
CA GLU A 306 -9.23 -8.08 -22.34
C GLU A 306 -8.19 -8.66 -21.38
N PHE A 307 -7.84 -9.95 -21.53
CA PHE A 307 -6.84 -10.61 -20.71
C PHE A 307 -5.53 -10.73 -21.49
N ILE A 308 -4.46 -10.14 -20.95
CA ILE A 308 -3.15 -10.19 -21.57
C ILE A 308 -2.29 -11.26 -20.87
N PRO A 309 -1.69 -12.19 -21.64
CA PRO A 309 -0.88 -13.27 -21.09
C PRO A 309 0.39 -12.73 -20.41
N PHE A 310 0.97 -13.57 -19.55
CA PHE A 310 2.18 -13.29 -18.78
C PHE A 310 3.28 -12.66 -19.62
N ASP A 311 3.69 -11.45 -19.22
CA ASP A 311 4.88 -10.79 -19.73
C ASP A 311 5.88 -10.62 -18.58
N LYS A 312 7.04 -11.27 -18.73
CA LYS A 312 8.09 -11.30 -17.70
C LYS A 312 8.83 -9.96 -17.58
N ASP A 313 8.83 -9.17 -18.64
CA ASP A 313 9.68 -7.98 -18.74
C ASP A 313 8.88 -6.68 -18.75
N TYR A 314 7.60 -6.70 -19.16
CA TYR A 314 6.79 -5.48 -19.31
C TYR A 314 6.53 -4.75 -17.98
N LEU A 315 6.29 -5.48 -16.89
CA LEU A 315 5.95 -4.89 -15.58
C LEU A 315 7.05 -5.06 -14.53
N LYS A 316 8.27 -5.41 -14.96
CA LYS A 316 9.38 -5.68 -14.05
C LYS A 316 9.71 -4.46 -13.17
N PRO A 317 9.72 -4.58 -11.83
CA PRO A 317 10.05 -3.46 -10.96
C PRO A 317 11.53 -3.06 -11.07
N LYS A 318 11.79 -1.77 -10.83
CA LYS A 318 13.13 -1.18 -10.78
C LYS A 318 13.47 -0.84 -9.34
N TYR A 319 14.39 -1.61 -8.76
CA TYR A 319 14.82 -1.45 -7.38
C TYR A 319 16.08 -0.59 -7.26
N LYS A 320 16.17 0.14 -6.15
CA LYS A 320 17.37 0.85 -5.71
C LYS A 320 17.52 0.71 -4.20
N ASP A 321 18.54 -0.04 -3.80
CA ASP A 321 19.01 -0.09 -2.41
C ASP A 321 19.69 1.24 -2.05
N LEU A 322 19.27 1.83 -0.94
CA LEU A 322 19.73 3.12 -0.43
C LEU A 322 20.24 3.04 1.01
N VAL A 323 20.30 1.85 1.61
CA VAL A 323 20.71 1.65 3.02
C VAL A 323 22.06 2.32 3.29
N SER A 324 23.05 2.06 2.44
CA SER A 324 24.41 2.62 2.56
C SER A 324 24.51 4.14 2.36
N SER A 325 23.44 4.78 1.86
CA SER A 325 23.44 6.22 1.58
C SER A 325 23.04 7.08 2.78
N GLU A 326 22.56 6.47 3.89
CA GLU A 326 22.17 7.14 5.14
C GLU A 326 21.31 8.41 4.90
N ILE A 327 20.35 8.33 3.97
CA ILE A 327 19.58 9.49 3.54
C ILE A 327 18.51 9.83 4.58
N LYS A 328 18.81 10.82 5.42
CA LYS A 328 17.85 11.35 6.40
C LYS A 328 16.71 12.10 5.72
N LEU A 329 15.48 11.87 6.21
CA LEU A 329 14.27 12.48 5.69
C LEU A 329 13.74 13.56 6.63
N GLU A 330 13.30 14.68 6.07
CA GLU A 330 12.62 15.76 6.79
C GLU A 330 11.11 15.59 6.68
N LYS A 331 10.44 15.17 7.77
CA LYS A 331 8.98 15.05 7.85
C LYS A 331 8.32 16.44 7.80
N ILE A 332 7.29 16.57 6.96
CA ILE A 332 6.46 17.78 6.84
C ILE A 332 4.95 17.50 7.00
N GLY A 333 4.55 16.23 7.04
CA GLY A 333 3.17 15.79 7.29
C GLY A 333 3.10 14.28 7.49
N GLU A 334 1.92 13.78 7.84
CA GLU A 334 1.69 12.36 8.12
C GLU A 334 0.27 11.93 7.74
N VAL A 335 0.11 10.64 7.44
CA VAL A 335 -1.21 10.00 7.36
C VAL A 335 -1.43 9.31 8.69
N VAL A 336 -2.48 9.74 9.40
CA VAL A 336 -2.76 9.30 10.77
C VAL A 336 -3.97 8.39 10.81
N HIS A 337 -3.85 7.33 11.60
CA HIS A 337 -4.92 6.41 11.92
C HIS A 337 -5.27 6.58 13.40
N GLU A 338 -6.48 7.04 13.71
CA GLU A 338 -6.97 7.10 15.08
C GLU A 338 -7.63 5.76 15.45
N SER A 339 -7.03 5.01 16.38
CA SER A 339 -7.66 3.82 16.96
C SER A 339 -8.82 4.25 17.87
N GLY A 340 -10.02 3.71 17.62
CA GLY A 340 -11.24 4.07 18.34
C GLY A 340 -11.25 3.76 19.85
N ILE A 341 -10.28 3.00 20.37
CA ILE A 341 -10.14 2.68 21.79
C ILE A 341 -8.69 2.93 22.22
N GLY A 342 -8.49 3.81 23.20
CA GLY A 342 -7.19 4.15 23.78
C GLY A 342 -6.64 5.54 23.42
N HIS A 343 -7.25 6.26 22.47
CA HIS A 343 -6.73 7.54 21.94
C HIS A 343 -5.33 7.47 21.31
N ASP A 344 -4.86 6.26 20.98
CA ASP A 344 -3.57 6.09 20.31
C ASP A 344 -3.73 6.42 18.82
N THR A 345 -3.05 7.47 18.40
CA THR A 345 -2.97 7.90 16.99
C THR A 345 -1.70 7.33 16.38
N TRP A 346 -1.87 6.43 15.40
CA TRP A 346 -0.78 5.79 14.67
C TRP A 346 -0.45 6.55 13.39
N ILE A 347 0.82 6.54 13.00
CA ILE A 347 1.26 7.05 11.71
C ILE A 347 1.42 5.86 10.75
N SER A 348 0.72 5.90 9.61
CA SER A 348 0.81 4.89 8.55
C SER A 348 1.76 5.28 7.41
N LYS A 349 1.80 6.56 7.08
CA LYS A 349 2.67 7.11 6.04
C LYS A 349 3.20 8.47 6.48
N VAL A 350 4.38 8.84 6.01
CA VAL A 350 4.93 10.19 6.23
C VAL A 350 5.16 10.92 4.92
N LEU A 351 4.82 12.19 4.92
CA LEU A 351 5.14 13.13 3.85
C LEU A 351 6.49 13.78 4.19
N CYS A 352 7.45 13.64 3.28
CA CYS A 352 8.79 14.16 3.46
C CYS A 352 9.22 15.03 2.28
N LYS A 353 10.15 15.96 2.53
CA LYS A 353 10.91 16.56 1.43
C LYS A 353 11.76 15.49 0.76
N ASN A 354 11.83 15.51 -0.57
CA ASN A 354 12.64 14.57 -1.33
C ASN A 354 14.10 15.06 -1.43
N PRO A 355 15.05 14.43 -0.72
CA PRO A 355 16.46 14.83 -0.76
C PRO A 355 17.13 14.54 -2.12
N LEU A 356 16.48 13.74 -2.97
CA LEU A 356 16.97 13.37 -4.30
C LEU A 356 16.34 14.19 -5.42
N TYR A 357 15.42 15.11 -5.12
CA TYR A 357 14.76 15.96 -6.11
C TYR A 357 15.78 16.68 -7.01
N ARG A 358 15.60 16.57 -8.33
CA ARG A 358 16.48 17.14 -9.37
C ARG A 358 17.95 16.70 -9.35
N ARG A 359 18.36 15.77 -8.48
CA ARG A 359 19.76 15.28 -8.46
C ARG A 359 20.07 14.31 -9.60
N ASN A 360 19.06 13.66 -10.19
CA ASN A 360 19.17 12.70 -11.29
C ASN A 360 17.97 12.83 -12.24
N SER A 361 17.93 13.87 -13.09
CA SER A 361 16.76 14.31 -13.89
C SER A 361 15.99 13.21 -14.61
N ASP A 362 16.64 12.10 -14.92
CA ASP A 362 16.08 11.01 -15.73
C ASP A 362 15.50 9.85 -14.88
N SER A 363 15.52 9.96 -13.55
CA SER A 363 15.03 8.92 -12.63
C SER A 363 13.75 9.33 -11.92
N SER A 364 12.76 8.42 -11.87
CA SER A 364 11.46 8.56 -11.19
C SER A 364 11.58 8.96 -9.72
N ILE A 365 12.59 8.44 -9.01
CA ILE A 365 12.91 8.76 -7.61
C ILE A 365 13.17 10.26 -7.35
N SER A 366 13.55 11.01 -8.38
CA SER A 366 13.95 12.43 -8.26
C SER A 366 12.91 13.40 -8.81
N GLN A 367 11.73 12.90 -9.21
CA GLN A 367 10.76 13.68 -9.98
C GLN A 367 9.92 14.63 -9.14
N HIS A 368 9.64 14.30 -7.88
CA HIS A 368 8.78 15.11 -7.01
C HIS A 368 9.60 15.82 -5.93
N GLU A 369 9.25 17.07 -5.65
CA GLU A 369 9.88 17.88 -4.59
C GLU A 369 9.57 17.30 -3.20
N GLU A 370 8.36 16.77 -3.02
CA GLU A 370 7.94 16.01 -1.84
C GLU A 370 7.52 14.59 -2.21
N ILE A 371 7.74 13.64 -1.28
CA ILE A 371 7.47 12.22 -1.46
C ILE A 371 6.70 11.65 -0.26
N ILE A 372 5.88 10.65 -0.53
CA ILE A 372 5.25 9.83 0.51
C ILE A 372 6.12 8.60 0.77
N ILE A 373 6.33 8.33 2.05
CA ILE A 373 7.07 7.18 2.55
C ILE A 373 6.08 6.19 3.17
N ASN A 374 6.15 4.94 2.73
CA ASN A 374 5.49 3.84 3.42
C ASN A 374 6.40 3.38 4.56
N LEU A 375 5.85 3.32 5.77
CA LEU A 375 6.64 2.94 6.93
C LEU A 375 6.75 1.41 7.02
N GLY A 376 7.99 0.92 7.14
CA GLY A 376 8.30 -0.49 7.41
C GLY A 376 7.67 -1.01 8.71
N GLN A 377 7.61 -0.13 9.69
CA GLN A 377 7.02 -0.33 11.00
C GLN A 377 6.15 0.89 11.31
N HIS A 378 4.99 0.67 11.91
CA HIS A 378 4.13 1.76 12.35
C HIS A 378 4.61 2.28 13.71
N HIS A 379 4.28 3.52 14.03
CA HIS A 379 4.58 4.12 15.33
C HIS A 379 3.53 5.16 15.71
N LEU A 380 3.53 5.58 16.97
CA LEU A 380 2.57 6.56 17.50
C LEU A 380 2.97 7.98 17.07
N ILE A 381 1.99 8.86 16.96
CA ILE A 381 2.19 10.26 16.57
C ILE A 381 3.12 11.03 17.52
N ASN A 382 3.14 10.63 18.79
CA ASN A 382 3.92 11.28 19.84
C ASN A 382 5.34 10.73 19.98
N ASP A 383 5.71 9.72 19.19
CA ASP A 383 7.07 9.17 19.24
C ASP A 383 8.06 10.15 18.61
N ASP A 384 9.16 10.42 19.31
CA ASP A 384 10.25 11.21 18.75
C ASP A 384 11.15 10.31 17.91
N VAL A 385 10.97 10.39 16.59
CA VAL A 385 11.63 9.49 15.64
C VAL A 385 12.32 10.23 14.50
N HIS A 386 13.37 9.62 13.97
CA HIS A 386 14.02 10.06 12.74
C HIS A 386 13.93 8.99 11.66
N TYR A 387 13.56 9.39 10.43
CA TYR A 387 13.41 8.49 9.29
C TYR A 387 14.64 8.51 8.39
N THR A 388 15.07 7.32 7.99
CA THR A 388 16.15 7.12 7.00
C THR A 388 15.61 6.35 5.82
N LEU A 389 15.75 6.89 4.61
CA LEU A 389 15.34 6.22 3.37
C LEU A 389 16.29 5.06 3.10
N ILE A 390 15.73 3.84 3.03
CA ILE A 390 16.49 2.60 2.86
C ILE A 390 16.30 1.96 1.49
N GLU A 391 15.14 2.15 0.86
CA GLU A 391 14.84 1.53 -0.42
C GLU A 391 13.92 2.41 -1.27
N PHE A 392 14.08 2.30 -2.58
CA PHE A 392 13.13 2.78 -3.57
C PHE A 392 12.81 1.69 -4.59
N CYS A 393 11.52 1.57 -4.92
CA CYS A 393 11.03 0.72 -5.99
C CYS A 393 10.07 1.49 -6.91
N GLU A 394 10.31 1.42 -8.22
CA GLU A 394 9.36 1.85 -9.26
C GLU A 394 8.74 0.61 -9.90
N THR A 395 7.42 0.57 -9.96
CA THR A 395 6.68 -0.55 -10.51
C THR A 395 5.76 -0.07 -11.63
N PRO A 396 6.04 -0.41 -12.90
CA PRO A 396 5.18 -0.04 -14.02
C PRO A 396 3.76 -0.60 -13.88
N ILE A 397 2.77 0.18 -14.33
CA ILE A 397 1.36 -0.22 -14.43
C ILE A 397 1.00 -0.27 -15.92
N PRO A 398 0.31 -1.32 -16.39
CA PRO A 398 -0.02 -1.48 -17.80
C PRO A 398 -1.04 -0.41 -18.21
N TYR A 399 -0.58 0.64 -18.88
CA TYR A 399 -1.44 1.71 -19.38
C TYR A 399 -0.84 2.34 -20.63
N GLN A 400 -1.66 2.55 -21.67
CA GLN A 400 -1.13 2.80 -23.01
C GLN A 400 -0.86 4.29 -23.33
N ASN A 401 -1.55 5.24 -22.66
CA ASN A 401 -1.51 6.65 -23.09
C ASN A 401 -0.41 7.49 -22.40
N PHE A 402 0.14 7.03 -21.27
CA PHE A 402 1.22 7.70 -20.55
C PHE A 402 1.98 6.69 -19.69
N ASN A 403 3.19 7.06 -19.25
CA ASN A 403 3.94 6.22 -18.30
C ASN A 403 3.24 6.26 -16.95
N PHE A 404 2.70 5.12 -16.52
CA PHE A 404 2.04 4.96 -15.23
C PHE A 404 2.89 4.02 -14.38
N SER A 405 3.25 4.43 -13.17
CA SER A 405 3.96 3.57 -12.22
C SER A 405 3.56 3.83 -10.78
N VAL A 406 3.65 2.80 -9.96
CA VAL A 406 3.63 2.90 -8.51
C VAL A 406 5.06 3.18 -8.03
N LEU A 407 5.21 4.16 -7.14
CA LEU A 407 6.46 4.44 -6.45
C LEU A 407 6.33 4.00 -4.99
N ASN A 408 7.23 3.14 -4.55
CA ASN A 408 7.38 2.78 -3.15
C ASN A 408 8.69 3.35 -2.61
N TYR A 409 8.58 4.21 -1.60
CA TYR A 409 9.70 4.68 -0.81
C TYR A 409 9.58 4.05 0.58
N GLN A 410 10.60 3.29 0.98
CA GLN A 410 10.65 2.68 2.31
C GLN A 410 11.69 3.37 3.17
N ALA A 411 11.28 3.65 4.41
CA ALA A 411 12.16 4.14 5.44
C ALA A 411 12.10 3.27 6.68
N GLU A 412 13.24 3.21 7.36
CA GLU A 412 13.31 2.82 8.76
C GLU A 412 13.21 4.07 9.64
N TYR A 413 12.74 3.89 10.87
CA TYR A 413 12.83 4.92 11.90
C TYR A 413 13.65 4.44 13.09
N VAL A 414 14.26 5.39 13.78
CA VAL A 414 14.93 5.18 15.06
C VAL A 414 14.31 6.12 16.08
N GLU A 415 13.91 5.59 17.23
CA GLU A 415 13.46 6.37 18.39
C GLU A 415 14.65 7.13 18.99
N ASN A 416 14.46 8.41 19.25
CA ASN A 416 15.40 9.21 20.02
C ASN A 416 15.22 8.85 21.51
N LEU A 417 16.23 8.19 22.09
CA LEU A 417 16.28 7.84 23.51
C LEU A 417 16.52 9.04 24.42
#